data_AF-U7QPX8-F1
#
_entry.id   AF-U7QPX8-F1
#
_cell.length_a   1.000
_cell.length_b   1.000
_cell.length_c   1.000
_cell.angle_alpha   90.00
_cell.angle_beta   90.00
_cell.angle_gamma   90.00
#
_symmetry.space_group_name_H-M   'P 1'
#
loop_
_entity.id
_entity.type
_entity.pdbx_description
1 polymer ?
#
loop_
_entity_poly.entity_id
_entity_poly.type
_entity_poly.pdbx_seq_one_letter_code
_entity_poly.pdbx_strand_id
1 'polypeptide(L)'
;MYTLQLHQQGLSIQEIAHHRNLSESVVSGHLIKLIEMSQSVDINRLVSLPRQKAITEAIEAVGDTGLQIIYEHLCEQYSYDEIRLVRAALRQYRMEF
;
A
#
# COMPACT_ATOMS: atom_id res chain seq x y z
N MET A 1 -2.38 -3.63 -16.53
CA MET A 1 -3.69 -3.37 -15.88
C MET A 1 -4.02 -1.90 -15.98
N TYR A 2 -5.28 -1.50 -16.23
CA TYR A 2 -5.65 -0.08 -16.41
C TYR A 2 -5.37 0.80 -15.17
N THR A 3 -5.54 0.27 -13.96
CA THR A 3 -5.17 0.95 -12.70
C THR A 3 -3.71 1.40 -12.67
N LEU A 4 -2.80 0.51 -13.09
CA LEU A 4 -1.36 0.78 -13.09
C LEU A 4 -1.02 1.93 -14.05
N GLN A 5 -1.65 1.94 -15.23
CA GLN A 5 -1.42 2.98 -16.23
C GLN A 5 -1.83 4.36 -15.71
N LEU A 6 -2.99 4.47 -15.07
CA LEU A 6 -3.45 5.74 -14.50
C LEU A 6 -2.58 6.18 -13.30
N HIS A 7 -2.13 5.23 -12.47
CA HIS A 7 -1.18 5.52 -11.37
C HIS A 7 0.15 6.05 -11.90
N GLN A 8 0.68 5.45 -12.98
CA GLN A 8 1.92 5.88 -13.63
C GLN A 8 1.78 7.25 -14.32
N GLN A 9 0.56 7.64 -14.72
CA GLN A 9 0.25 9.00 -15.17
C GLN A 9 0.16 10.00 -14.01
N GLY A 10 0.22 9.51 -12.78
CA GLY A 10 0.28 10.31 -11.58
C GLY A 10 -1.06 10.60 -10.92
N LEU A 11 -2.13 9.95 -11.35
CA LEU A 11 -3.43 10.08 -10.70
C LEU A 11 -3.38 9.42 -9.31
N SER A 12 -4.03 10.06 -8.34
CA SER A 12 -4.29 9.54 -7.01
C SER A 12 -5.30 8.40 -7.02
N ILE A 13 -5.37 7.63 -5.93
CA ILE A 13 -6.38 6.57 -5.74
C ILE A 13 -7.80 7.08 -5.99
N GLN A 14 -8.12 8.27 -5.45
CA GLN A 14 -9.43 8.90 -5.60
C GLN A 14 -9.72 9.27 -7.07
N GLU A 15 -8.76 9.86 -7.78
CA GLU A 15 -8.91 10.20 -9.20
C GLU A 15 -9.06 8.95 -10.07
N ILE A 16 -8.30 7.88 -9.78
CA ILE A 16 -8.42 6.60 -10.48
C ILE A 16 -9.78 5.95 -10.22
N ALA A 17 -10.26 6.00 -8.96
CA ALA A 17 -11.56 5.48 -8.56
C ALA A 17 -12.68 6.19 -9.32
N HIS A 18 -12.63 7.52 -9.35
CA HIS A 18 -13.56 8.35 -10.11
C HIS A 18 -13.51 8.05 -11.62
N HIS A 19 -12.32 8.07 -12.23
CA HIS A 19 -12.12 7.83 -13.66
C HIS A 19 -12.62 6.45 -14.11
N ARG A 20 -12.53 5.44 -13.24
CA ARG A 20 -12.92 4.06 -13.55
C ARG A 20 -14.30 3.68 -13.05
N ASN A 21 -15.01 4.59 -12.38
CA ASN A 21 -16.27 4.31 -11.69
C ASN A 21 -16.16 3.12 -10.73
N LEU A 22 -15.14 3.16 -9.85
CA LEU A 22 -14.86 2.14 -8.83
C LEU A 22 -14.77 2.80 -7.45
N SER A 23 -14.81 1.99 -6.39
CA SER A 23 -14.46 2.48 -5.05
C SER A 23 -12.95 2.59 -4.86
N GLU A 24 -12.52 3.48 -3.98
CA GLU A 24 -11.11 3.65 -3.61
C GLU A 24 -10.50 2.34 -3.07
N SER A 25 -11.25 1.59 -2.24
CA SER A 25 -10.79 0.30 -1.71
C SER A 25 -10.51 -0.73 -2.82
N VAL A 26 -11.30 -0.74 -3.90
CA VAL A 26 -11.03 -1.62 -5.07
C VAL A 26 -9.76 -1.16 -5.80
N VAL A 27 -9.53 0.14 -5.91
CA VAL A 27 -8.29 0.69 -6.50
C VAL A 27 -7.07 0.36 -5.64
N SER A 28 -7.12 0.59 -4.33
CA SER A 28 -6.08 0.20 -3.37
C SER A 28 -5.77 -1.30 -3.47
N GLY A 29 -6.82 -2.15 -3.50
CA GLY A 29 -6.67 -3.60 -3.65
C GLY A 29 -5.94 -4.00 -4.95
N HIS A 30 -6.22 -3.32 -6.06
CA HIS A 30 -5.48 -3.52 -7.31
C HIS A 30 -4.01 -3.12 -7.17
N LEU A 31 -3.71 -1.96 -6.57
CA LEU A 31 -2.33 -1.48 -6.38
C LEU A 31 -1.53 -2.40 -5.45
N ILE A 32 -2.14 -2.88 -4.35
CA ILE A 32 -1.54 -3.87 -3.45
C ILE A 32 -1.14 -5.12 -4.23
N LYS A 33 -2.07 -5.70 -5.01
CA LYS A 33 -1.80 -6.89 -5.81
C LYS A 33 -0.70 -6.66 -6.84
N LEU A 34 -0.64 -5.47 -7.44
CA LEU A 34 0.40 -5.11 -8.41
C LEU A 34 1.78 -5.05 -7.74
N ILE A 35 1.89 -4.49 -6.54
CA ILE A 35 3.12 -4.50 -5.74
C ILE A 35 3.57 -5.94 -5.43
N GLU A 36 2.64 -6.80 -4.98
CA GLU A 36 2.93 -8.21 -4.70
C GLU A 36 3.39 -8.99 -5.94
N MET A 37 3.00 -8.54 -7.14
CA MET A 37 3.44 -9.07 -8.43
C MET A 37 4.72 -8.39 -8.96
N SER A 38 5.45 -7.68 -8.11
CA SER A 38 6.67 -6.93 -8.42
C SER A 38 6.51 -5.95 -9.60
N GLN A 39 5.31 -5.38 -9.76
CA GLN A 39 5.07 -4.34 -10.76
C GLN A 39 5.56 -2.98 -10.24
N SER A 40 5.88 -2.07 -11.16
CA SER A 40 6.40 -0.72 -10.85
C SER A 40 5.31 0.23 -10.34
N VAL A 41 4.83 -0.02 -9.12
CA VAL A 41 3.94 0.88 -8.38
C VAL A 41 4.77 1.76 -7.47
N ASP A 42 4.71 3.08 -7.69
CA ASP A 42 5.38 4.03 -6.80
C ASP A 42 4.57 4.20 -5.50
N ILE A 43 5.03 3.58 -4.43
CA ILE A 43 4.40 3.65 -3.10
C ILE A 43 4.50 5.04 -2.47
N ASN A 44 5.49 5.86 -2.85
CA ASN A 44 5.66 7.21 -2.28
C ASN A 44 4.52 8.15 -2.67
N ARG A 45 3.78 7.81 -3.73
CA ARG A 45 2.56 8.52 -4.15
C ARG A 45 1.30 8.05 -3.43
N LEU A 46 1.38 6.92 -2.72
CA LEU A 46 0.23 6.30 -2.05
C LEU A 46 0.29 6.51 -0.54
N VAL A 47 1.49 6.40 0.04
CA VAL A 47 1.72 6.56 1.47
C VAL A 47 2.93 7.47 1.66
N SER A 48 2.82 8.50 2.49
CA SER A 48 3.95 9.40 2.75
C SER A 48 5.13 8.67 3.43
N LEU A 49 6.37 9.08 3.15
CA LEU A 49 7.57 8.48 3.75
C LEU A 49 7.54 8.36 5.29
N PRO A 50 7.11 9.37 6.07
CA PRO A 50 7.03 9.22 7.53
C PRO A 50 6.06 8.12 7.96
N ARG A 51 4.95 7.97 7.24
CA ARG A 51 3.95 6.94 7.52
C ARG A 51 4.44 5.56 7.08
N GLN A 52 5.12 5.46 5.94
CA GLN A 52 5.79 4.23 5.53
C GLN A 52 6.78 3.76 6.60
N LYS A 53 7.63 4.67 7.10
CA LYS A 53 8.62 4.35 8.14
C LYS A 53 7.95 3.79 9.41
N ALA A 54 6.93 4.47 9.94
CA ALA A 54 6.20 4.02 11.11
C ALA A 54 5.56 2.64 10.91
N ILE A 55 4.95 2.40 9.75
CA ILE A 55 4.34 1.10 9.44
C ILE A 55 5.40 0.00 9.31
N THR A 56 6.53 0.28 8.66
CA THR A 56 7.65 -0.67 8.54
C THR A 56 8.20 -1.06 9.91
N GLU A 57 8.45 -0.07 10.78
CA GLU A 57 8.91 -0.31 12.15
C GLU A 57 7.91 -1.16 12.94
N ALA A 58 6.60 -0.89 12.81
CA ALA A 58 5.57 -1.70 13.43
C ALA A 58 5.59 -3.15 12.91
N ILE A 59 5.70 -3.36 11.59
CA ILE A 59 5.78 -4.70 10.99
C ILE A 59 7.03 -5.45 11.48
N GLU A 60 8.16 -4.76 11.66
CA GLU A 60 9.38 -5.36 12.21
C GLU A 60 9.24 -5.73 13.69
N ALA A 61 8.49 -4.95 14.47
CA ALA A 61 8.27 -5.19 15.89
C ALA A 61 7.26 -6.33 16.16
N VAL A 62 6.16 -6.38 15.41
CA VAL A 62 5.04 -7.33 15.70
C VAL A 62 4.88 -8.45 14.67
N GLY A 63 5.67 -8.43 13.59
CA GLY A 63 5.55 -9.37 12.47
C GLY A 63 4.57 -8.92 11.39
N ASP A 64 4.64 -9.57 10.22
CA ASP A 64 3.92 -9.15 9.01
C ASP A 64 2.59 -9.91 8.76
N THR A 65 2.24 -10.87 9.62
CA THR A 65 1.09 -11.76 9.44
C THR A 65 -0.21 -11.15 9.99
N GLY A 66 -0.19 -10.61 11.20
CA GLY A 66 -1.36 -10.11 11.91
C GLY A 66 -1.70 -8.65 11.57
N LEU A 67 -2.57 -8.42 10.58
CA LEU A 67 -2.93 -7.06 10.17
C LEU A 67 -3.57 -6.23 11.29
N GLN A 68 -4.43 -6.85 12.11
CA GLN A 68 -5.04 -6.22 13.28
C GLN A 68 -3.98 -5.86 14.34
N ILE A 69 -3.00 -6.74 14.58
CA ILE A 69 -1.93 -6.51 15.55
C ILE A 69 -1.08 -5.30 15.14
N ILE A 70 -0.75 -5.18 13.85
CA ILE A 70 -0.03 -4.01 13.31
C ILE A 70 -0.87 -2.73 13.49
N TYR A 71 -2.17 -2.78 13.19
CA TYR A 71 -3.08 -1.65 13.33
C TYR A 71 -3.19 -1.16 14.79
N GLU A 72 -3.34 -2.10 15.74
CA GLU A 72 -3.36 -1.81 17.18
C GLU A 72 -2.02 -1.25 17.67
N HIS A 73 -0.90 -1.81 17.22
CA HIS A 73 0.44 -1.30 17.56
C HIS A 73 0.66 0.14 17.07
N LEU A 74 0.02 0.52 15.96
CA LEU A 74 0.05 1.86 15.39
C LEU A 74 -0.99 2.82 16.02
N CYS A 75 -1.59 2.43 17.15
CA CYS A 75 -2.62 3.20 17.86
C CYS A 75 -3.79 3.62 16.95
N GLU A 76 -4.13 2.77 15.96
CA GLU A 76 -5.27 2.95 15.07
C GLU A 76 -5.21 4.20 14.16
N GLN A 77 -4.05 4.87 14.07
CA GLN A 77 -3.86 6.13 13.32
C GLN A 77 -3.66 5.94 11.80
N TYR A 78 -3.69 4.69 11.32
CA TYR A 78 -3.33 4.33 9.95
C TYR A 78 -4.39 3.42 9.36
N SER A 79 -4.81 3.70 8.13
CA SER A 79 -5.81 2.86 7.48
C SER A 79 -5.26 1.46 7.19
N TYR A 80 -6.14 0.48 7.15
CA TYR A 80 -5.78 -0.88 6.73
C TYR A 80 -5.16 -0.93 5.33
N ASP A 81 -5.58 -0.05 4.43
CA ASP A 81 -5.03 0.02 3.07
C ASP A 81 -3.58 0.52 3.07
N GLU A 82 -3.25 1.54 3.87
CA GLU A 82 -1.86 2.01 4.04
C GLU A 82 -0.96 0.90 4.60
N ILE A 83 -1.44 0.19 5.62
CA ILE A 83 -0.68 -0.92 6.22
C ILE A 83 -0.45 -2.02 5.18
N ARG A 84 -1.47 -2.37 4.38
CA ARG A 84 -1.34 -3.39 3.32
C ARG A 84 -0.39 -2.95 2.20
N LEU A 85 -0.45 -1.69 1.77
CA LEU A 85 0.43 -1.14 0.74
C LEU A 85 1.91 -1.21 1.17
N VAL A 86 2.21 -0.72 2.37
CA VAL A 86 3.59 -0.74 2.91
C VAL A 86 4.07 -2.16 3.12
N ARG A 87 3.22 -3.04 3.66
CA ARG A 87 3.56 -4.46 3.81
C ARG A 87 3.87 -5.14 2.48
N ALA A 88 3.08 -4.88 1.43
CA ALA A 88 3.31 -5.43 0.11
C ALA A 88 4.68 -4.96 -0.43
N ALA A 89 4.99 -3.67 -0.32
CA ALA A 89 6.26 -3.12 -0.77
C ALA A 89 7.44 -3.68 0.04
N LEU A 90 7.31 -3.77 1.36
CA LEU A 90 8.34 -4.35 2.24
C LEU A 90 8.66 -5.80 1.87
N ARG A 91 7.63 -6.61 1.54
CA ARG A 91 7.83 -7.99 1.06
C ARG A 91 8.54 -8.03 -0.29
N GLN A 92 8.20 -7.13 -1.21
CA GLN A 92 8.90 -7.01 -2.49
C GLN A 92 10.39 -6.74 -2.29
N TYR A 93 10.76 -5.73 -1.49
CA TYR A 93 12.17 -5.40 -1.22
C TYR A 93 12.93 -6.52 -0.53
N ARG A 94 12.28 -7.30 0.34
CA ARG A 94 12.89 -8.45 1.02
C ARG A 94 13.13 -9.66 0.12
N MET A 95 12.44 -9.75 -1.03
CA MET A 95 12.64 -10.83 -2.01
C MET A 95 13.76 -10.54 -3.02
N GLU A 96 14.32 -9.32 -3.02
CA GLU A 96 15.40 -8.89 -3.93
C GLU A 96 16.81 -9.17 -3.37
N PHE A 97 16.93 -9.89 -2.24
CA PHE A 97 18.18 -10.30 -1.58
C PHE A 97 18.15 -11.78 -1.19
#